data_AF-A0A0Q7KA44-F1
#
_entry.id   AF-A0A0Q7KA44-F1
#
_cell.length_a   1.000
_cell.length_b   1.000
_cell.length_c   1.000
_cell.angle_alpha   90.00
_cell.angle_beta   90.00
_cell.angle_gamma   90.00
#
_symmetry.space_group_name_H-M   'P 1'
#
loop_
_entity.id
_entity.type
_entity.pdbx_description
1 polymer ?
#
loop_
_entity_poly.entity_id
_entity_poly.type
_entity_poly.pdbx_seq_one_letter_code
_entity_poly.pdbx_strand_id
1 'polypeptide(L)' 'MARTAARPSLPLGSLTQREARITVGCTACGSARVTSLSMHLTDGTPVDFISCRVCSHKSWSHEGVELTVSEVIARTRKVS' A
#
# COMPACT_ATOMS: atom_id res chain seq x y z
N MET A 1 25.82 29.79 22.28
CA MET A 1 25.98 28.65 21.33
C MET A 1 24.76 27.75 21.48
N ALA A 2 23.85 27.71 20.50
CA ALA A 2 22.67 26.84 20.52
C ALA A 2 22.96 25.57 19.67
N ARG A 3 22.71 24.38 20.22
CA ARG A 3 22.84 23.10 19.50
C ARG A 3 21.53 22.79 18.78
N THR A 4 21.55 22.78 17.46
CA THR A 4 20.44 22.31 16.62
C THR A 4 20.28 20.79 16.82
N ALA A 5 19.14 20.35 17.36
CA ALA A 5 18.81 18.94 17.45
C ALA A 5 18.45 18.41 16.05
N ALA A 6 19.21 17.41 15.56
CA ALA A 6 18.85 16.66 14.37
C ALA A 6 17.57 15.84 14.66
N ARG A 7 16.57 15.95 13.78
CA ARG A 7 15.39 15.07 13.84
C ARG A 7 15.86 13.65 13.56
N PRO A 8 15.51 12.64 14.38
CA PRO A 8 15.84 11.27 14.06
C PRO A 8 15.19 10.92 12.73
N SER A 9 16.02 10.57 11.74
CA SER A 9 15.56 9.88 10.54
C SER A 9 14.90 8.60 11.03
N LEU A 10 13.60 8.44 10.80
CA LEU A 10 12.93 7.16 10.98
C LEU A 10 13.82 6.11 10.31
N PRO A 11 14.32 5.10 11.05
CA PRO A 11 15.21 4.13 10.45
C PRO A 11 14.46 3.48 9.29
N LEU A 12 15.09 3.42 8.12
CA LEU A 12 14.63 2.58 7.02
C LEU A 12 14.52 1.17 7.60
N GLY A 13 13.29 0.73 7.90
CA GLY A 13 13.04 -0.44 8.73
C GLY A 13 13.83 -1.64 8.26
N SER A 14 14.53 -2.31 9.19
CA SER A 14 15.29 -3.52 8.87
C SER A 14 14.34 -4.57 8.31
N LEU A 15 14.71 -5.22 7.20
CA LEU A 15 13.96 -6.32 6.57
C LEU A 15 13.69 -7.51 7.51
N THR A 16 14.32 -7.52 8.69
CA THR A 16 14.16 -8.52 9.74
C THR A 16 13.15 -8.14 10.84
N GLN A 17 12.60 -6.93 10.84
CA GLN A 17 11.59 -6.53 11.83
C GLN A 17 10.32 -7.37 11.64
N ARG A 18 10.00 -8.18 12.64
CA ARG A 18 8.84 -9.09 12.64
C ARG A 18 7.54 -8.29 12.54
N GLU A 19 7.53 -7.07 13.07
CA GLU A 19 6.46 -6.07 13.04
C GLU A 19 6.23 -5.48 11.64
N ALA A 20 7.23 -5.50 10.75
CA ALA A 20 7.06 -5.06 9.36
C ALA A 20 6.22 -6.05 8.53
N ARG A 21 6.01 -7.27 9.03
CA ARG A 21 5.03 -8.21 8.47
C ARG A 21 3.66 -7.91 9.05
N ILE A 22 3.06 -6.79 8.64
CA ILE A 22 1.60 -6.72 8.66
C ILE A 22 1.15 -7.83 7.70
N THR A 23 0.64 -8.93 8.24
CA THR A 23 0.02 -9.99 7.46
C THR A 23 -1.26 -9.44 6.86
N VAL A 24 -1.13 -8.80 5.71
CA VAL A 24 -2.24 -8.34 4.90
C VAL A 24 -2.94 -9.60 4.36
N GLY A 25 -4.17 -9.85 4.84
CA GLY A 25 -5.02 -10.92 4.36
C GLY A 25 -5.94 -10.45 3.23
N CYS A 26 -6.50 -11.39 2.48
CA CYS A 26 -7.59 -11.07 1.57
C CYS A 26 -8.84 -10.69 2.35
N THR A 27 -9.36 -9.48 2.14
CA THR A 27 -10.59 -8.98 2.78
C THR A 27 -11.85 -9.77 2.37
N ALA A 28 -11.83 -10.42 1.21
CA ALA A 28 -12.98 -11.18 0.70
C ALA A 28 -13.06 -12.63 1.20
N CYS A 29 -11.93 -13.33 1.37
CA CYS A 29 -11.91 -14.76 1.75
C CYS A 29 -11.05 -15.10 2.97
N GLY A 30 -10.39 -14.10 3.58
CA GLY A 30 -9.51 -14.28 4.75
C GLY A 30 -8.16 -14.95 4.47
N SER A 31 -7.92 -15.43 3.25
CA SER A 31 -6.66 -16.11 2.91
C SER A 31 -5.45 -15.18 3.04
N ALA A 32 -4.37 -15.68 3.66
CA ALA A 32 -3.08 -15.01 3.72
C ALA A 32 -2.26 -15.15 2.42
N ARG A 33 -2.74 -15.93 1.44
CA ARG A 33 -2.05 -16.12 0.15
C ARG A 33 -2.34 -14.94 -0.79
N VAL A 34 -1.76 -13.80 -0.48
CA VAL A 34 -1.88 -12.57 -1.29
C VAL A 34 -0.54 -12.17 -1.90
N THR A 35 -0.61 -11.38 -2.96
CA THR A 35 0.50 -10.56 -3.44
C THR A 35 0.16 -9.12 -3.09
N SER A 36 1.11 -8.41 -2.47
CA SER A 36 0.98 -6.99 -2.11
C SER A 36 2.05 -6.16 -2.82
N LEU A 37 1.67 -5.00 -3.36
CA LEU A 37 2.58 -4.05 -4.00
C LEU A 37 2.17 -2.61 -3.66
N SER A 38 3.13 -1.78 -3.27
CA SER A 38 2.94 -0.32 -3.21
C SER A 38 3.38 0.31 -4.53
N MET A 39 2.54 1.14 -5.13
CA MET A 39 2.80 1.78 -6.43
C MET A 39 2.11 3.15 -6.52
N HIS A 40 2.43 3.93 -7.56
CA HIS A 40 1.70 5.16 -7.86
C HIS A 40 0.77 4.92 -9.05
N LEU A 41 -0.46 5.42 -8.97
CA LEU A 41 -1.36 5.51 -10.11
C LEU A 41 -0.86 6.58 -11.10
N THR A 42 -1.48 6.65 -12.27
CA THR A 42 -1.07 7.56 -13.35
C THR A 42 -1.16 9.04 -12.97
N ASP A 43 -2.08 9.39 -12.06
CA ASP A 43 -2.21 10.73 -11.48
C ASP A 43 -1.19 11.04 -10.36
N GLY A 44 -0.31 10.09 -10.03
CA GLY A 44 0.66 10.21 -8.94
C GLY A 44 0.13 9.84 -7.56
N THR A 45 -1.12 9.38 -7.42
CA THR A 45 -1.64 8.89 -6.14
C THR A 45 -0.88 7.62 -5.71
N PRO A 46 -0.22 7.58 -4.53
CA PRO A 46 0.35 6.35 -4.00
C PRO A 46 -0.76 5.40 -3.53
N VAL A 47 -0.67 4.12 -3.86
CA VAL A 47 -1.63 3.10 -3.45
C VAL A 47 -0.91 1.81 -3.06
N ASP A 48 -1.51 1.08 -2.12
CA ASP A 48 -1.21 -0.32 -1.87
C ASP A 48 -2.22 -1.18 -2.63
N PHE A 49 -1.71 -2.12 -3.41
CA PHE A 49 -2.50 -3.06 -4.20
C PHE A 49 -2.35 -4.47 -3.63
N ILE A 50 -3.48 -5.15 -3.44
CA ILE A 50 -3.53 -6.53 -2.97
C ILE A 50 -4.24 -7.39 -4.01
N SER A 51 -3.63 -8.52 -4.38
CA SER A 51 -4.27 -9.56 -5.20
C SER A 51 -4.25 -10.89 -4.47
N CYS A 52 -5.42 -11.47 -4.21
CA CYS A 52 -5.52 -12.81 -3.64
C CYS A 52 -5.18 -13.87 -4.68
N ARG A 53 -4.41 -14.88 -4.30
CA ARG A 53 -4.11 -16.05 -5.17
C ARG A 53 -5.12 -17.19 -5.03
N VAL A 54 -6.09 -17.07 -4.12
CA VAL A 54 -7.13 -18.10 -3.87
C VAL A 54 -8.43 -17.74 -4.56
N CYS A 55 -9.02 -16.59 -4.25
CA CYS A 55 -10.30 -16.16 -4.83
C CYS A 55 -10.15 -15.10 -5.94
N SER A 56 -8.92 -14.72 -6.29
CA SER A 56 -8.61 -13.68 -7.29
C SER A 56 -9.14 -12.27 -6.98
N HIS A 57 -9.64 -12.03 -5.76
CA HIS A 57 -10.06 -10.70 -5.33
C HIS A 57 -8.90 -9.71 -5.37
N LYS A 58 -9.21 -8.47 -5.78
CA LYS A 58 -8.28 -7.36 -5.91
C LYS A 58 -8.80 -6.18 -5.12
N SER A 59 -7.93 -5.51 -4.37
CA SER A 59 -8.25 -4.28 -3.67
C SER A 59 -7.10 -3.28 -3.78
N TRP A 60 -7.45 -2.01 -3.63
CA TRP A 60 -6.51 -0.90 -3.62
C TRP A 60 -6.78 -0.08 -2.37
N SER A 61 -5.76 0.42 -1.70
CA SER A 61 -5.91 1.37 -0.61
C SER A 61 -4.94 2.53 -0.74
N HIS A 62 -5.38 3.71 -0.33
CA HIS A 62 -4.55 4.91 -0.24
C HIS A 62 -4.57 5.38 1.22
N GLU A 63 -3.40 5.48 1.86
CA GLU A 63 -3.28 5.88 3.27
C GLU A 63 -4.19 5.05 4.20
N GLY A 64 -4.32 3.74 3.92
CA GLY A 64 -5.17 2.82 4.69
C GLY A 64 -6.67 2.87 4.36
N VAL A 65 -7.12 3.75 3.45
CA VAL A 65 -8.52 3.82 3.00
C VAL A 65 -8.68 3.03 1.70
N GLU A 66 -9.62 2.08 1.67
CA GLU A 66 -9.90 1.29 0.46
C GLU A 66 -10.52 2.17 -0.64
N LEU A 67 -10.00 2.04 -1.86
CA LEU A 67 -10.50 2.69 -3.06
C LEU A 67 -11.39 1.71 -3.83
N THR A 68 -12.50 2.20 -4.34
CA THR A 68 -13.32 1.47 -5.31
C THR A 68 -12.61 1.33 -6.65
N VAL A 69 -12.98 0.31 -7.42
CA VAL A 69 -12.48 0.11 -8.79
C VAL A 69 -12.73 1.35 -9.67
N SER A 70 -13.90 1.99 -9.51
CA SER A 70 -14.27 3.20 -10.26
C SER A 70 -13.33 4.36 -9.98
N GLU A 71 -12.92 4.57 -8.72
CA GLU A 71 -11.97 5.61 -8.34
C GLU A 71 -10.58 5.32 -8.91
N VAL A 72 -10.12 4.07 -8.84
CA VAL A 72 -8.82 3.68 -9.43
C VAL A 72 -8.81 3.92 -10.94
N ILE A 73 -9.89 3.55 -11.64
CA ILE A 73 -10.02 3.82 -13.08
C ILE A 73 -10.02 5.32 -13.35
N ALA A 74 -10.76 6.12 -12.58
CA ALA A 74 -10.78 7.57 -12.77
C ALA A 74 -9.38 8.20 -12.64
N ARG A 75 -8.57 7.72 -11.68
CA ARG A 75 -7.20 8.19 -11.40
C ARG A 75 -6.13 7.66 -12.36
N THR A 76 -6.44 6.60 -13.10
CA THR A 76 -5.52 6.01 -14.10
C THR A 76 -5.83 6.40 -15.54
N ARG A 77 -6.97 7.06 -15.77
CA ARG A 77 -7.31 7.62 -17.09
C ARG A 77 -6.28 8.67 -17.48
N LYS A 78 -5.65 8.46 -18.64
CA LYS A 78 -4.89 9.51 -19.31
C LYS A 78 -5.88 10.55 -19.83
N VAL A 79 -5.74 11.80 -19.40
CA VAL A 79 -6.46 12.91 -20.04
C VAL A 79 -5.80 13.11 -21.40
N SER A 80 -6.50 12.69 -22.45
CA SER A 80 -6.15 12.91 -23.85
C SER A 80 -6.56 14.31 -24.30
#